data_AF-A0A974BK79-F1
#
_entry.id   AF-A0A974BK79-F1
#
_cell.length_a   1.000
_cell.length_b   1.000
_cell.length_c   1.000
_cell.angle_alpha   90.00
_cell.angle_beta   90.00
_cell.angle_gamma   90.00
#
_symmetry.space_group_name_H-M   'P 1'
#
loop_
_entity.id
_entity.type
_entity.pdbx_description
1 polymer ?
#
loop_
_entity_poly.entity_id
_entity_poly.type
_entity_poly.pdbx_seq_one_letter_code
_entity_poly.pdbx_strand_id
1 'polypeptide(L)'
;MKQIKTLCLVLALILTASFGFSGCTQQTQTPAPPPAPVPAPAEPAAPQEPAKPELKYPERPINAVVGFSAGGPTDVIARGIVPILQDLVGEGIAITNTPGAASATAAVSVKDAKADGYTLFFGSEIMSVWQTMGTMDMSPTRDFIPIKLVAEATPVLAVPPDSKFESAEQLIQYAIDHPGELRIATAGPATVPHISGLLLEQYVGAEFTFVPFQGGGPAITAVMGSQVDATIEMVQSMVEAHKGGNLKILASFTNEPIPGLDDIVPISSVYPVLKDYVPYGPYFGLFAPLETPDDIIQFLKEKMTEAMADPRWSEYCTKLYLTQIDYDEEAAYEYLEKWTSKAAWLLYETGAAPNSPEDFGIKKPE
;
A
#
# COMPACT_ATOMS: atom_id res chain seq x y z
N MET A 1 -52.70 27.07 -14.28
CA MET A 1 -53.81 26.92 -15.26
C MET A 1 -53.54 25.65 -16.06
N LYS A 2 -54.41 24.64 -16.22
CA LYS A 2 -55.68 24.19 -15.60
C LYS A 2 -55.52 22.64 -15.48
N GLN A 3 -55.92 21.89 -14.44
CA GLN A 3 -57.27 21.61 -13.89
C GLN A 3 -58.30 21.03 -14.89
N ILE A 4 -59.22 20.18 -14.35
CA ILE A 4 -60.53 19.71 -14.91
C ILE A 4 -60.45 18.62 -16.01
N LYS A 5 -61.20 17.49 -16.06
CA LYS A 5 -62.06 16.63 -15.16
C LYS A 5 -61.86 15.16 -15.70
N THR A 6 -62.63 14.06 -15.60
CA THR A 6 -63.97 13.58 -15.10
C THR A 6 -63.82 12.03 -15.02
N LEU A 7 -64.28 11.18 -14.08
CA LEU A 7 -65.34 11.10 -13.05
C LEU A 7 -66.61 10.31 -13.45
N CYS A 8 -66.82 9.14 -12.80
CA CYS A 8 -68.02 8.28 -12.69
C CYS A 8 -68.57 7.46 -13.88
N LEU A 9 -68.75 6.14 -13.65
CA LEU A 9 -69.99 5.35 -13.88
C LEU A 9 -69.94 4.05 -13.02
N VAL A 10 -70.83 3.06 -13.21
CA VAL A 10 -71.91 2.74 -12.23
C VAL A 10 -72.13 1.23 -11.96
N LEU A 11 -72.69 0.95 -10.77
CA LEU A 11 -73.31 -0.25 -10.15
C LEU A 11 -73.54 -1.57 -10.94
N ALA A 12 -73.37 -2.69 -10.22
CA ALA A 12 -74.47 -3.60 -9.75
C ALA A 12 -73.95 -4.47 -8.55
N LEU A 13 -74.73 -5.20 -7.73
CA LEU A 13 -76.15 -5.59 -7.75
C LEU A 13 -76.66 -5.93 -6.30
N ILE A 14 -77.84 -5.42 -5.90
CA ILE A 14 -78.89 -5.88 -4.92
C ILE A 14 -78.47 -6.82 -3.73
N LEU A 15 -78.67 -6.62 -2.41
CA LEU A 15 -79.69 -5.99 -1.51
C LEU A 15 -80.72 -6.99 -0.87
N THR A 16 -80.73 -7.12 0.48
CA THR A 16 -81.81 -7.65 1.39
C THR A 16 -82.30 -9.12 1.27
N ALA A 17 -82.95 -9.78 2.25
CA ALA A 17 -82.98 -9.72 3.74
C ALA A 17 -83.84 -10.89 4.33
N SER A 18 -83.84 -11.03 5.67
CA SER A 18 -84.94 -11.58 6.52
C SER A 18 -85.15 -13.09 6.76
N PHE A 19 -85.11 -13.46 8.05
CA PHE A 19 -85.95 -14.44 8.79
C PHE A 19 -86.12 -15.90 8.31
N GLY A 20 -85.22 -16.78 8.79
CA GLY A 20 -85.44 -17.75 9.89
C GLY A 20 -86.59 -18.79 9.87
N PHE A 21 -86.26 -20.02 10.28
CA PHE A 21 -87.19 -20.99 10.91
C PHE A 21 -86.45 -21.94 11.87
N SER A 22 -87.18 -22.54 12.82
CA SER A 22 -86.62 -23.32 13.95
C SER A 22 -86.32 -24.80 13.62
N GLY A 23 -85.39 -25.41 14.36
CA GLY A 23 -85.18 -26.85 14.42
C GLY A 23 -84.68 -27.31 15.80
N CYS A 24 -85.20 -28.43 16.29
CA CYS A 24 -84.76 -29.12 17.52
C CYS A 24 -83.44 -29.90 17.25
N THR A 25 -82.73 -30.54 18.19
CA THR A 25 -83.18 -31.22 19.43
C THR A 25 -82.01 -31.50 20.39
N GLN A 26 -82.34 -31.80 21.65
CA GLN A 26 -81.61 -32.65 22.61
C GLN A 26 -80.28 -32.17 23.21
N GLN A 27 -80.25 -32.19 24.54
CA GLN A 27 -79.03 -32.18 25.35
C GLN A 27 -78.46 -33.60 25.47
N THR A 28 -77.13 -33.74 25.38
CA THR A 28 -76.40 -34.89 25.91
C THR A 28 -75.29 -34.39 26.83
N GLN A 29 -75.16 -34.99 28.01
CA GLN A 29 -74.09 -34.67 28.95
C GLN A 29 -72.79 -35.35 28.51
N THR A 30 -71.67 -34.64 28.62
CA THR A 30 -70.31 -35.14 28.35
C THR A 30 -69.45 -34.80 29.58
N PRO A 31 -68.58 -35.71 30.07
CA PRO A 31 -67.98 -35.58 31.40
C PRO A 31 -66.91 -34.48 31.51
N ALA A 32 -66.53 -34.16 32.74
CA ALA A 32 -65.53 -33.15 33.07
C ALA A 32 -64.14 -33.47 32.47
N PRO A 33 -63.35 -32.45 32.09
CA PRO A 33 -62.01 -32.66 31.56
C PRO A 33 -61.03 -33.15 32.64
N PRO A 34 -59.96 -33.90 32.26
CA PRO A 34 -58.88 -34.27 33.17
C PRO A 34 -58.09 -33.03 33.63
N PRO A 35 -57.37 -33.11 34.77
CA PRO A 35 -56.56 -32.01 35.28
C PRO A 35 -55.43 -31.63 34.31
N ALA A 36 -55.06 -30.35 34.30
CA ALA A 36 -54.01 -29.82 33.46
C ALA A 36 -52.64 -30.44 33.78
N PRO A 37 -51.74 -30.61 32.78
CA PRO A 37 -50.39 -31.10 33.02
C PRO A 37 -49.60 -30.13 33.91
N VAL A 38 -48.79 -30.69 34.82
CA VAL A 38 -47.84 -29.93 35.64
C VAL A 38 -46.79 -29.30 34.71
N PRO A 39 -46.43 -28.01 34.87
CA PRO A 39 -45.38 -27.40 34.07
C PRO A 39 -44.04 -28.10 34.33
N ALA A 40 -43.28 -28.33 33.26
CA ALA A 40 -41.91 -28.81 33.37
C ALA A 40 -41.04 -27.79 34.13
N PRO A 41 -40.02 -28.23 34.90
CA PRO A 41 -39.06 -27.31 35.49
C PRO A 41 -38.34 -26.53 34.38
N ALA A 42 -38.15 -25.23 34.58
CA ALA A 42 -37.45 -24.39 33.62
C ALA A 42 -36.00 -24.86 33.45
N GLU A 43 -35.52 -24.94 32.20
CA GLU A 43 -34.10 -25.15 31.93
C GLU A 43 -33.28 -24.01 32.56
N PRO A 44 -32.14 -24.30 33.20
CA PRO A 44 -31.24 -23.26 33.67
C PRO A 44 -30.72 -22.48 32.46
N ALA A 45 -30.83 -21.15 32.50
CA ALA A 45 -30.33 -20.30 31.43
C ALA A 45 -28.83 -20.59 31.18
N ALA A 46 -28.48 -20.81 29.91
CA ALA A 46 -27.09 -21.02 29.52
C ALA A 46 -26.22 -19.84 29.99
N PRO A 47 -24.97 -20.07 30.44
CA PRO A 47 -24.07 -18.99 30.82
C PRO A 47 -23.93 -17.99 29.67
N GLN A 48 -24.30 -16.74 29.92
CA GLN A 48 -24.02 -15.67 28.96
C GLN A 48 -22.51 -15.47 28.92
N GLU A 49 -21.92 -15.80 27.77
CA GLU A 49 -20.51 -15.54 27.49
C GLU A 49 -20.25 -14.03 27.66
N PRO A 50 -19.22 -13.62 28.41
CA PRO A 50 -19.02 -12.21 28.73
C PRO A 50 -18.78 -11.44 27.43
N ALA A 51 -19.65 -10.47 27.15
CA ALA A 51 -19.55 -9.66 25.95
C ALA A 51 -18.15 -9.05 25.83
N LYS A 52 -17.50 -9.23 24.66
CA LYS A 52 -16.25 -8.54 24.36
C LYS A 52 -16.45 -7.04 24.60
N PRO A 53 -15.49 -6.35 25.26
CA PRO A 53 -15.53 -4.90 25.36
C PRO A 53 -15.68 -4.26 23.99
N GLU A 54 -16.52 -3.23 23.90
CA GLU A 54 -16.64 -2.40 22.70
C GLU A 54 -15.31 -1.68 22.45
N LEU A 55 -14.71 -1.88 21.27
CA LEU A 55 -13.40 -1.34 20.94
C LEU A 55 -13.47 0.18 20.83
N LYS A 56 -12.85 0.87 21.79
CA LYS A 56 -12.74 2.33 21.82
C LYS A 56 -11.50 2.81 21.08
N TYR A 57 -11.50 2.58 19.78
CA TYR A 57 -10.44 3.01 18.88
C TYR A 57 -11.00 3.26 17.48
N PRO A 58 -10.63 4.36 16.81
CA PRO A 58 -9.93 5.53 17.35
C PRO A 58 -10.84 6.48 18.17
N GLU A 59 -10.30 7.09 19.23
CA GLU A 59 -10.93 8.20 20.01
C GLU A 59 -10.20 9.56 19.80
N ARG A 60 -9.23 9.60 18.88
CA ARG A 60 -8.41 10.79 18.53
C ARG A 60 -7.73 10.57 17.17
N PRO A 61 -7.21 11.63 16.52
CA PRO A 61 -6.48 11.48 15.28
C PRO A 61 -5.25 10.55 15.35
N ILE A 62 -5.05 9.80 14.28
CA ILE A 62 -3.90 8.91 14.02
C ILE A 62 -2.83 9.69 13.24
N ASN A 63 -1.56 9.34 13.43
CA ASN A 63 -0.44 9.88 12.64
C ASN A 63 0.25 8.75 11.85
N ALA A 64 0.19 8.84 10.52
CA ALA A 64 0.94 8.00 9.59
C ALA A 64 2.27 8.68 9.22
N VAL A 65 3.39 8.17 9.73
CA VAL A 65 4.71 8.74 9.50
C VAL A 65 5.32 8.17 8.22
N VAL A 66 5.80 9.05 7.33
CA VAL A 66 6.52 8.70 6.09
C VAL A 66 7.99 9.10 6.28
N GLY A 67 8.94 8.17 6.15
CA GLY A 67 10.37 8.43 6.40
C GLY A 67 11.15 9.12 5.26
N PHE A 68 10.43 9.72 4.31
CA PHE A 68 10.99 10.47 3.19
C PHE A 68 10.27 11.81 3.00
N SER A 69 10.94 12.75 2.32
CA SER A 69 10.38 14.06 1.99
C SER A 69 9.12 13.95 1.12
N ALA A 70 8.21 14.91 1.27
CA ALA A 70 6.96 14.97 0.53
C ALA A 70 7.19 15.02 -0.99
N GLY A 71 6.21 14.52 -1.76
CA GLY A 71 6.29 14.38 -3.22
C GLY A 71 7.15 13.21 -3.72
N GLY A 72 7.83 12.46 -2.83
CA GLY A 72 8.50 11.21 -3.17
C GLY A 72 7.55 10.00 -3.28
N PRO A 73 8.03 8.84 -3.76
CA PRO A 73 7.22 7.65 -4.04
C PRO A 73 6.30 7.20 -2.89
N THR A 74 6.84 7.09 -1.67
CA THR A 74 6.11 6.70 -0.45
C THR A 74 5.02 7.70 -0.08
N ASP A 75 5.29 8.99 -0.25
CA ASP A 75 4.37 10.08 0.09
C ASP A 75 3.21 10.19 -0.91
N VAL A 76 3.48 9.98 -2.20
CA VAL A 76 2.46 9.88 -3.25
C VAL A 76 1.50 8.71 -2.96
N ILE A 77 2.03 7.55 -2.61
CA ILE A 77 1.22 6.36 -2.32
C ILE A 77 0.41 6.54 -1.03
N ALA A 78 1.02 7.04 0.05
CA ALA A 78 0.34 7.36 1.29
C ALA A 78 -0.83 8.34 1.07
N ARG A 79 -0.64 9.40 0.26
CA ARG A 79 -1.69 10.38 -0.07
C ARG A 79 -2.80 9.83 -0.96
N GLY A 80 -2.62 8.66 -1.59
CA GLY A 80 -3.70 7.95 -2.27
C GLY A 80 -4.59 7.16 -1.31
N ILE A 81 -3.99 6.30 -0.47
CA ILE A 81 -4.74 5.33 0.36
C ILE A 81 -5.15 5.85 1.75
N VAL A 82 -4.34 6.69 2.39
CA VAL A 82 -4.62 7.15 3.78
C VAL A 82 -5.90 8.01 3.87
N PRO A 83 -6.26 8.87 2.91
CA PRO A 83 -7.56 9.56 2.94
C PRO A 83 -8.76 8.60 2.85
N ILE A 84 -8.62 7.49 2.13
CA ILE A 84 -9.66 6.45 2.04
C ILE A 84 -9.80 5.75 3.40
N LEU A 85 -8.68 5.37 4.02
CA LEU A 85 -8.67 4.81 5.37
C LEU A 85 -9.29 5.78 6.40
N GLN A 86 -8.99 7.07 6.31
CA GLN A 86 -9.54 8.10 7.20
C GLN A 86 -11.08 8.13 7.17
N ASP A 87 -11.67 8.11 5.96
CA ASP A 87 -13.14 8.09 5.80
C ASP A 87 -13.78 6.83 6.43
N LEU A 88 -13.05 5.72 6.45
CA LEU A 88 -13.52 4.42 6.95
C LEU A 88 -13.32 4.24 8.46
N VAL A 89 -12.27 4.81 9.06
CA VAL A 89 -12.06 4.76 10.53
C VAL A 89 -12.84 5.84 11.29
N GLY A 90 -13.30 6.91 10.60
CA GLY A 90 -14.14 7.95 11.17
C GLY A 90 -13.42 9.05 11.97
N GLU A 91 -12.11 8.92 12.17
CA GLU A 91 -11.24 9.91 12.81
C GLU A 91 -10.13 10.36 11.86
N GLY A 92 -9.57 11.55 12.12
CA GLY A 92 -8.56 12.15 11.24
C GLY A 92 -7.24 11.35 11.18
N ILE A 93 -6.62 11.27 10.00
CA ILE A 93 -5.29 10.66 9.85
C ILE A 93 -4.32 11.68 9.23
N ALA A 94 -3.37 12.16 10.03
CA ALA A 94 -2.30 13.03 9.56
C ALA A 94 -1.21 12.22 8.85
N ILE A 95 -0.63 12.77 7.77
CA ILE A 95 0.58 12.24 7.14
C ILE A 95 1.76 13.15 7.51
N THR A 96 2.75 12.60 8.21
CA THR A 96 3.93 13.36 8.69
C THR A 96 5.22 12.87 8.04
N ASN A 97 5.81 13.69 7.17
CA ASN A 97 7.09 13.40 6.54
C ASN A 97 8.26 13.66 7.52
N THR A 98 8.98 12.61 7.90
CA THR A 98 10.12 12.65 8.83
C THR A 98 11.38 12.06 8.15
N PRO A 99 11.99 12.79 7.20
CA PRO A 99 13.14 12.29 6.46
C PRO A 99 14.41 12.21 7.33
N GLY A 100 15.19 11.14 7.13
CA GLY A 100 16.54 11.02 7.66
C GLY A 100 17.08 9.59 7.61
N ALA A 101 18.37 9.45 7.28
CA ALA A 101 19.10 8.17 7.22
C ALA A 101 18.36 7.07 6.44
N ALA A 102 17.89 7.39 5.22
CA ALA A 102 17.10 6.49 4.37
C ALA A 102 15.92 5.86 5.14
N SER A 103 14.99 6.70 5.60
CA SER A 103 13.77 6.36 6.34
C SER A 103 13.96 5.84 7.79
N ALA A 104 15.18 5.45 8.19
CA ALA A 104 15.49 4.96 9.54
C ALA A 104 15.09 5.94 10.67
N THR A 105 15.19 7.26 10.44
CA THR A 105 14.83 8.27 11.46
C THR A 105 13.34 8.24 11.82
N ALA A 106 12.47 8.03 10.83
CA ALA A 106 11.04 7.84 11.07
C ALA A 106 10.75 6.48 11.72
N ALA A 107 11.43 5.42 11.28
CA ALA A 107 11.21 4.07 11.80
C ALA A 107 11.54 3.95 13.29
N VAL A 108 12.66 4.54 13.74
CA VAL A 108 12.97 4.71 15.18
C VAL A 108 11.85 5.51 15.88
N SER A 109 11.45 6.66 15.33
CA SER A 109 10.42 7.51 15.93
C SER A 109 9.03 6.87 16.02
N VAL A 110 8.73 5.84 15.23
CA VAL A 110 7.49 5.06 15.34
C VAL A 110 7.68 3.86 16.29
N LYS A 111 8.80 3.15 16.23
CA LYS A 111 9.10 2.04 17.15
C LYS A 111 9.15 2.51 18.62
N ASP A 112 9.72 3.69 18.87
CA ASP A 112 9.82 4.30 20.20
C ASP A 112 8.54 5.05 20.62
N ALA A 113 7.52 5.11 19.75
CA ALA A 113 6.22 5.68 20.08
C ALA A 113 5.41 4.75 21.00
N LYS A 114 4.30 5.26 21.54
CA LYS A 114 3.32 4.38 22.19
C LYS A 114 2.73 3.43 21.16
N ALA A 115 2.74 2.15 21.48
CA ALA A 115 2.02 1.11 20.74
C ALA A 115 0.50 1.17 21.05
N ASP A 116 -0.11 2.35 20.86
CA ASP A 116 -1.54 2.61 21.10
C ASP A 116 -2.33 2.79 19.80
N GLY A 117 -1.77 2.36 18.66
CA GLY A 117 -2.36 2.46 17.31
C GLY A 117 -2.27 3.83 16.65
N TYR A 118 -2.21 4.92 17.44
CA TYR A 118 -2.28 6.28 16.91
C TYR A 118 -0.97 6.81 16.31
N THR A 119 0.11 6.03 16.30
CA THR A 119 1.34 6.34 15.57
C THR A 119 1.74 5.12 14.74
N LEU A 120 1.61 5.23 13.43
CA LEU A 120 1.84 4.17 12.45
C LEU A 120 2.94 4.61 11.48
N PHE A 121 3.64 3.64 10.89
CA PHE A 121 4.66 3.89 9.88
C PHE A 121 4.12 3.53 8.50
N PHE A 122 4.11 4.48 7.57
CA PHE A 122 3.86 4.20 6.16
C PHE A 122 5.22 3.94 5.50
N GLY A 123 5.64 2.68 5.58
CA GLY A 123 6.97 2.20 5.23
C GLY A 123 7.14 1.88 3.76
N SER A 124 8.40 1.62 3.38
CA SER A 124 8.77 1.08 2.07
C SER A 124 9.97 0.15 2.19
N GLU A 125 10.30 -0.45 1.06
CA GLU A 125 11.38 -1.41 0.81
C GLU A 125 12.71 -1.22 1.57
N ILE A 126 13.13 0.02 1.78
CA ILE A 126 14.38 0.37 2.49
C ILE A 126 14.49 -0.26 3.88
N MET A 127 13.35 -0.56 4.52
CA MET A 127 13.28 -1.29 5.80
C MET A 127 14.04 -2.62 5.78
N SER A 128 14.02 -3.31 4.64
CA SER A 128 14.57 -4.65 4.45
C SER A 128 16.10 -4.71 4.40
N VAL A 129 16.81 -3.58 4.24
CA VAL A 129 18.26 -3.59 3.99
C VAL A 129 19.08 -2.77 5.00
N TRP A 130 18.44 -2.16 6.00
CA TRP A 130 19.16 -1.36 7.01
C TRP A 130 20.25 -2.13 7.77
N GLN A 131 20.04 -3.42 8.03
CA GLN A 131 20.98 -4.28 8.76
C GLN A 131 22.26 -4.54 7.96
N THR A 132 22.13 -5.02 6.71
CA THR A 132 23.28 -5.31 5.85
C THR A 132 24.02 -4.04 5.42
N MET A 133 23.30 -2.93 5.26
CA MET A 133 23.89 -1.60 5.03
C MET A 133 24.57 -0.98 6.26
N GLY A 134 24.35 -1.52 7.47
CA GLY A 134 24.87 -0.96 8.71
C GLY A 134 24.19 0.34 9.17
N THR A 135 23.04 0.69 8.57
CA THR A 135 22.27 1.90 8.91
C THR A 135 21.66 1.79 10.30
N MET A 136 21.07 0.65 10.64
CA MET A 136 20.54 0.31 11.97
C MET A 136 20.22 -1.19 12.07
N ASP A 137 20.23 -1.73 13.29
CA ASP A 137 19.72 -3.09 13.55
C ASP A 137 18.19 -3.08 13.68
N MET A 138 17.49 -3.15 12.55
CA MET A 138 16.02 -3.21 12.46
C MET A 138 15.59 -3.93 11.17
N SER A 139 14.54 -4.77 11.24
CA SER A 139 13.94 -5.39 10.04
C SER A 139 12.40 -5.26 10.04
N PRO A 140 11.73 -5.28 8.86
CA PRO A 140 10.29 -5.02 8.77
C PRO A 140 9.42 -6.11 9.39
N THR A 141 9.93 -7.34 9.48
CA THR A 141 9.21 -8.50 10.04
C THR A 141 9.55 -8.77 11.50
N ARG A 142 10.69 -8.27 11.99
CA ARG A 142 11.14 -8.45 13.39
C ARG A 142 10.72 -7.29 14.29
N ASP A 143 10.67 -6.06 13.77
CA ASP A 143 10.54 -4.83 14.57
C ASP A 143 9.19 -4.09 14.40
N PHE A 144 8.30 -4.59 13.53
CA PHE A 144 6.96 -4.04 13.28
C PHE A 144 5.93 -5.13 13.01
N ILE A 145 4.64 -4.80 13.17
CA ILE A 145 3.52 -5.58 12.64
C ILE A 145 3.13 -4.96 11.28
N PRO A 146 3.21 -5.69 10.15
CA PRO A 146 2.62 -5.25 8.90
C PRO A 146 1.09 -5.31 9.00
N ILE A 147 0.42 -4.17 8.82
CA ILE A 147 -1.04 -4.10 8.71
C ILE A 147 -1.46 -4.51 7.30
N LYS A 148 -0.82 -3.92 6.28
CA LYS A 148 -1.14 -4.12 4.87
C LYS A 148 -0.01 -3.63 3.97
N LEU A 149 0.42 -4.43 3.00
CA LEU A 149 1.17 -3.97 1.82
C LEU A 149 0.17 -3.65 0.70
N VAL A 150 0.30 -2.49 0.07
CA VAL A 150 -0.77 -1.88 -0.76
C VAL A 150 -0.39 -1.65 -2.23
N ALA A 151 0.90 -1.43 -2.50
CA ALA A 151 1.40 -1.21 -3.85
C ALA A 151 2.87 -1.62 -3.98
N GLU A 152 3.24 -2.04 -5.18
CA GLU A 152 4.61 -1.91 -5.70
C GLU A 152 4.66 -0.75 -6.71
N ALA A 153 5.85 -0.23 -6.96
CA ALA A 153 6.07 0.78 -8.00
C ALA A 153 7.17 0.38 -8.98
N THR A 154 7.08 0.91 -10.20
CA THR A 154 8.10 0.72 -11.25
C THR A 154 9.15 1.83 -11.16
N PRO A 155 10.45 1.51 -10.99
CA PRO A 155 11.52 2.49 -11.12
C PRO A 155 11.75 2.82 -12.59
N VAL A 156 12.10 4.08 -12.88
CA VAL A 156 12.44 4.54 -14.24
C VAL A 156 13.62 5.49 -14.19
N LEU A 157 14.49 5.42 -15.19
CA LEU A 157 15.62 6.34 -15.41
C LEU A 157 15.11 7.59 -16.12
N ALA A 158 15.41 8.78 -15.58
CA ALA A 158 14.97 10.06 -16.15
C ALA A 158 16.06 11.14 -16.12
N VAL A 159 16.00 12.07 -17.08
CA VAL A 159 16.95 13.16 -17.30
C VAL A 159 16.25 14.53 -17.34
N PRO A 160 17.00 15.65 -17.22
CA PRO A 160 16.45 17.00 -17.41
C PRO A 160 15.82 17.15 -18.81
N PRO A 161 14.86 18.07 -19.01
CA PRO A 161 14.20 18.24 -20.31
C PRO A 161 15.19 18.65 -21.42
N ASP A 162 16.14 19.53 -21.11
CA ASP A 162 17.22 19.97 -22.03
C ASP A 162 18.44 19.02 -22.06
N SER A 163 18.27 17.75 -21.66
CA SER A 163 19.38 16.78 -21.61
C SER A 163 19.93 16.43 -22.99
N LYS A 164 21.26 16.33 -23.08
CA LYS A 164 22.00 15.86 -24.29
C LYS A 164 21.73 14.39 -24.66
N PHE A 165 21.00 13.65 -23.83
CA PHE A 165 20.67 12.24 -24.02
C PHE A 165 19.22 12.07 -24.46
N GLU A 166 19.00 11.43 -25.60
CA GLU A 166 17.67 11.12 -26.14
C GLU A 166 17.21 9.69 -25.86
N SER A 167 18.08 8.82 -25.35
CA SER A 167 17.73 7.43 -25.01
C SER A 167 18.63 6.88 -23.91
N ALA A 168 18.20 5.77 -23.27
CA ALA A 168 18.95 5.13 -22.20
C ALA A 168 20.32 4.61 -22.66
N GLU A 169 20.40 4.10 -23.90
CA GLU A 169 21.64 3.71 -24.57
C GLU A 169 22.68 4.84 -24.56
N GLN A 170 22.25 6.06 -24.90
CA GLN A 170 23.17 7.20 -25.02
C GLN A 170 23.72 7.63 -23.66
N LEU A 171 22.88 7.60 -22.62
CA LEU A 171 23.29 7.93 -21.25
C LEU A 171 24.23 6.85 -20.68
N ILE A 172 23.86 5.58 -20.84
CA ILE A 172 24.60 4.46 -20.24
C ILE A 172 25.91 4.21 -21.00
N GLN A 173 25.93 4.34 -22.34
CA GLN A 173 27.18 4.32 -23.10
C GLN A 173 28.11 5.47 -22.69
N TYR A 174 27.58 6.69 -22.47
CA TYR A 174 28.40 7.77 -21.92
C TYR A 174 28.95 7.43 -20.53
N ALA A 175 28.18 6.80 -19.65
CA ALA A 175 28.65 6.36 -18.34
C ALA A 175 29.73 5.24 -18.38
N ILE A 176 29.78 4.45 -19.46
CA ILE A 176 30.86 3.48 -19.72
C ILE A 176 32.11 4.19 -20.25
N ASP A 177 31.96 5.12 -21.20
CA ASP A 177 33.08 5.84 -21.82
C ASP A 177 33.67 6.95 -20.92
N HIS A 178 32.87 7.45 -19.97
CA HIS A 178 33.19 8.53 -19.03
C HIS A 178 32.84 8.14 -17.57
N PRO A 179 33.57 7.17 -16.99
CA PRO A 179 33.25 6.63 -15.67
C PRO A 179 33.21 7.71 -14.58
N GLY A 180 32.13 7.72 -13.81
CA GLY A 180 31.89 8.63 -12.70
C GLY A 180 31.48 10.06 -13.07
N GLU A 181 31.54 10.47 -14.35
CA GLU A 181 31.17 11.84 -14.76
C GLU A 181 29.69 12.17 -14.55
N LEU A 182 28.79 11.18 -14.75
CA LEU A 182 27.35 11.40 -14.64
C LEU A 182 26.87 11.29 -13.20
N ARG A 183 26.17 12.33 -12.73
CA ARG A 183 25.66 12.42 -11.37
C ARG A 183 24.19 11.99 -11.34
N ILE A 184 23.89 10.96 -10.56
CA ILE A 184 22.56 10.35 -10.43
C ILE A 184 21.97 10.72 -9.07
N ALA A 185 20.86 11.45 -9.03
CA ALA A 185 20.13 11.66 -7.79
C ALA A 185 19.41 10.37 -7.33
N THR A 186 19.37 10.15 -6.02
CA THR A 186 18.66 9.03 -5.39
C THR A 186 17.95 9.47 -4.10
N ALA A 187 16.95 8.70 -3.66
CA ALA A 187 16.32 8.84 -2.34
C ALA A 187 17.25 8.50 -1.14
N GLY A 188 18.50 8.08 -1.40
CA GLY A 188 19.52 7.74 -0.40
C GLY A 188 20.22 6.40 -0.71
N PRO A 189 21.29 6.06 0.04
CA PRO A 189 21.97 4.77 -0.10
C PRO A 189 21.00 3.59 0.08
N ALA A 190 21.18 2.54 -0.74
CA ALA A 190 20.40 1.29 -0.74
C ALA A 190 18.87 1.39 -0.93
N THR A 191 18.33 2.58 -1.17
CA THR A 191 16.99 2.72 -1.78
C THR A 191 16.99 2.11 -3.19
N VAL A 192 15.83 1.69 -3.72
CA VAL A 192 15.77 1.13 -5.08
C VAL A 192 16.42 2.04 -6.15
N PRO A 193 16.26 3.38 -6.15
CA PRO A 193 17.06 4.30 -6.97
C PRO A 193 18.57 4.02 -7.03
N HIS A 194 19.18 3.70 -5.87
CA HIS A 194 20.60 3.36 -5.77
C HIS A 194 20.88 1.96 -6.32
N ILE A 195 20.05 0.97 -5.97
CA ILE A 195 20.22 -0.42 -6.41
C ILE A 195 20.03 -0.56 -7.93
N SER A 196 19.06 0.14 -8.51
CA SER A 196 18.87 0.24 -9.96
C SER A 196 20.08 0.85 -10.67
N GLY A 197 20.79 1.78 -10.03
CA GLY A 197 22.09 2.27 -10.50
C GLY A 197 23.18 1.19 -10.43
N LEU A 198 23.39 0.60 -9.26
CA LEU A 198 24.38 -0.47 -9.05
C LEU A 198 24.19 -1.67 -9.98
N LEU A 199 22.95 -2.00 -10.37
CA LEU A 199 22.66 -3.03 -11.38
C LEU A 199 23.22 -2.68 -12.76
N LEU A 200 23.21 -1.40 -13.16
CA LEU A 200 23.84 -0.95 -14.41
C LEU A 200 25.38 -0.98 -14.29
N GLU A 201 25.93 -0.64 -13.12
CA GLU A 201 27.38 -0.71 -12.91
C GLU A 201 27.87 -2.17 -12.98
N GLN A 202 27.26 -3.06 -12.19
CA GLN A 202 27.66 -4.47 -12.09
C GLN A 202 27.47 -5.26 -13.39
N TYR A 203 26.36 -5.06 -14.12
CA TYR A 203 25.99 -5.91 -15.25
C TYR A 203 26.14 -5.25 -16.62
N VAL A 204 26.28 -3.92 -16.69
CA VAL A 204 26.43 -3.17 -17.95
C VAL A 204 27.78 -2.43 -18.01
N GLY A 205 28.48 -2.25 -16.89
CA GLY A 205 29.84 -1.67 -16.83
C GLY A 205 29.88 -0.14 -16.88
N ALA A 206 28.76 0.52 -16.58
CA ALA A 206 28.72 1.96 -16.33
C ALA A 206 29.35 2.32 -14.97
N GLU A 207 29.68 3.59 -14.74
CA GLU A 207 30.05 4.10 -13.41
C GLU A 207 29.44 5.49 -13.19
N PHE A 208 28.79 5.70 -12.03
CA PHE A 208 27.99 6.87 -11.71
C PHE A 208 28.42 7.53 -10.40
N THR A 209 28.34 8.87 -10.33
CA THR A 209 28.40 9.59 -9.06
C THR A 209 27.01 9.66 -8.43
N PHE A 210 26.71 8.82 -7.45
CA PHE A 210 25.43 8.89 -6.73
C PHE A 210 25.35 10.11 -5.80
N VAL A 211 24.27 10.89 -5.92
CA VAL A 211 23.99 12.09 -5.10
C VAL A 211 22.76 11.82 -4.24
N PRO A 212 22.93 11.50 -2.94
CA PRO A 212 21.81 11.14 -2.07
C PRO A 212 21.01 12.36 -1.59
N PHE A 213 19.69 12.31 -1.77
CA PHE A 213 18.73 13.28 -1.26
C PHE A 213 17.89 12.72 -0.11
N GLN A 214 17.10 13.57 0.54
CA GLN A 214 16.21 13.21 1.65
C GLN A 214 14.89 12.54 1.17
N GLY A 215 14.97 11.69 0.14
CA GLY A 215 13.84 11.10 -0.57
C GLY A 215 13.66 11.59 -2.01
N GLY A 216 12.79 10.90 -2.76
CA GLY A 216 12.65 11.08 -4.21
C GLY A 216 12.11 12.43 -4.69
N GLY A 217 11.22 13.10 -3.93
CA GLY A 217 10.68 14.41 -4.34
C GLY A 217 11.78 15.47 -4.56
N PRO A 218 12.70 15.66 -3.59
CA PRO A 218 13.91 16.46 -3.78
C PRO A 218 14.85 15.98 -4.91
N ALA A 219 15.01 14.66 -5.11
CA ALA A 219 15.83 14.12 -6.21
C ALA A 219 15.26 14.47 -7.59
N ILE A 220 13.94 14.29 -7.77
CA ILE A 220 13.19 14.69 -8.97
C ILE A 220 13.30 16.20 -9.19
N THR A 221 13.17 16.99 -8.13
CA THR A 221 13.35 18.46 -8.20
C THR A 221 14.77 18.84 -8.65
N ALA A 222 15.79 18.11 -8.20
CA ALA A 222 17.18 18.36 -8.56
C ALA A 222 17.47 18.05 -10.04
N VAL A 223 16.92 16.96 -10.60
CA VAL A 223 17.08 16.65 -12.03
C VAL A 223 16.24 17.59 -12.92
N MET A 224 15.02 17.94 -12.52
CA MET A 224 14.22 18.96 -13.23
C MET A 224 14.91 20.33 -13.26
N GLY A 225 15.67 20.67 -12.20
CA GLY A 225 16.49 21.87 -12.13
C GLY A 225 17.91 21.75 -12.71
N SER A 226 18.24 20.66 -13.42
CA SER A 226 19.57 20.36 -13.98
C SER A 226 20.73 20.44 -12.96
N GLN A 227 20.45 20.21 -11.68
CA GLN A 227 21.46 20.18 -10.61
C GLN A 227 22.23 18.85 -10.61
N VAL A 228 21.62 17.79 -11.12
CA VAL A 228 22.19 16.47 -11.42
C VAL A 228 21.90 16.12 -12.89
N ASP A 229 22.57 15.10 -13.42
CA ASP A 229 22.51 14.75 -14.85
C ASP A 229 21.41 13.73 -15.15
N ALA A 230 21.03 12.92 -14.16
CA ALA A 230 19.85 12.06 -14.17
C ALA A 230 19.32 11.77 -12.75
N THR A 231 18.17 11.11 -12.66
CA THR A 231 17.66 10.43 -11.46
C THR A 231 17.15 9.05 -11.85
N ILE A 232 17.14 8.12 -10.91
CA ILE A 232 16.27 6.93 -11.00
C ILE A 232 15.25 7.07 -9.88
N GLU A 233 13.96 7.08 -10.21
CA GLU A 233 12.86 7.23 -9.24
C GLU A 233 11.60 6.53 -9.74
N MET A 234 10.55 6.46 -8.92
CA MET A 234 9.35 5.70 -9.27
C MET A 234 8.38 6.45 -10.20
N VAL A 235 7.79 5.73 -11.16
CA VAL A 235 6.97 6.28 -12.25
C VAL A 235 5.84 7.21 -11.77
N GLN A 236 5.14 6.86 -10.67
CA GLN A 236 4.03 7.66 -10.11
C GLN A 236 4.44 9.08 -9.70
N SER A 237 5.72 9.29 -9.34
CA SER A 237 6.25 10.57 -8.89
C SER A 237 6.73 11.45 -10.06
N MET A 238 6.86 10.89 -11.27
CA MET A 238 7.49 11.54 -12.42
C MET A 238 6.62 11.60 -13.67
N VAL A 239 5.62 10.72 -13.81
CA VAL A 239 4.89 10.52 -15.07
C VAL A 239 4.15 11.77 -15.56
N GLU A 240 3.59 12.59 -14.66
CA GLU A 240 2.91 13.83 -15.05
C GLU A 240 3.91 14.96 -15.38
N ALA A 241 5.11 14.94 -14.78
CA ALA A 241 6.19 15.87 -15.15
C ALA A 241 6.79 15.52 -16.53
N HIS A 242 6.90 14.22 -16.84
CA HIS A 242 7.29 13.66 -18.14
C HIS A 242 6.27 14.01 -19.24
N LYS A 243 4.99 13.67 -19.05
CA LYS A 243 3.89 14.07 -19.96
C LYS A 243 3.81 15.59 -20.16
N GLY A 244 4.19 16.37 -19.13
CA GLY A 244 4.25 17.83 -19.18
C GLY A 244 5.53 18.42 -19.81
N GLY A 245 6.51 17.59 -20.20
CA GLY A 245 7.77 18.04 -20.81
C GLY A 245 8.75 18.75 -19.87
N ASN A 246 8.58 18.62 -18.54
CA ASN A 246 9.48 19.24 -17.53
C ASN A 246 10.63 18.30 -17.11
N LEU A 247 10.66 17.12 -17.69
CA LEU A 247 11.43 15.93 -17.33
C LEU A 247 11.35 14.97 -18.54
N LYS A 248 12.35 14.13 -18.77
CA LYS A 248 12.30 13.08 -19.81
C LYS A 248 12.71 11.74 -19.23
N ILE A 249 11.75 10.82 -19.08
CA ILE A 249 12.00 9.42 -18.74
C ILE A 249 12.58 8.72 -19.98
N LEU A 250 13.66 7.98 -19.81
CA LEU A 250 14.38 7.28 -20.88
C LEU A 250 14.07 5.77 -20.94
N ALA A 251 13.91 5.13 -19.77
CA ALA A 251 13.64 3.69 -19.69
C ALA A 251 13.05 3.28 -18.33
N SER A 252 12.28 2.18 -18.31
CA SER A 252 11.76 1.54 -17.10
C SER A 252 12.60 0.34 -16.66
N PHE A 253 12.77 0.13 -15.36
CA PHE A 253 13.45 -1.04 -14.80
C PHE A 253 12.53 -2.27 -14.80
N THR A 254 12.11 -2.69 -15.99
CA THR A 254 11.17 -3.77 -16.28
C THR A 254 11.66 -4.66 -17.43
N ASN A 255 11.01 -5.81 -17.60
CA ASN A 255 11.16 -6.68 -18.77
C ASN A 255 10.18 -6.34 -19.90
N GLU A 256 8.97 -5.90 -19.56
CA GLU A 256 7.90 -5.55 -20.51
C GLU A 256 7.56 -4.05 -20.41
N PRO A 257 6.97 -3.44 -21.46
CA PRO A 257 6.55 -2.03 -21.45
C PRO A 257 5.52 -1.73 -20.35
N ILE A 258 5.57 -0.52 -19.79
CA ILE A 258 4.52 -0.05 -18.87
C ILE A 258 3.26 0.25 -19.71
N PRO A 259 2.10 -0.40 -19.48
CA PRO A 259 0.93 -0.22 -20.34
C PRO A 259 0.44 1.23 -20.35
N GLY A 260 0.41 1.87 -21.53
CA GLY A 260 -0.02 3.27 -21.67
C GLY A 260 1.08 4.30 -21.36
N LEU A 261 2.35 3.88 -21.42
CA LEU A 261 3.55 4.72 -21.53
C LEU A 261 4.48 4.12 -22.59
N ASP A 262 3.94 3.90 -23.79
CA ASP A 262 4.58 3.16 -24.89
C ASP A 262 5.85 3.85 -25.44
N ASP A 263 6.12 5.08 -25.01
CA ASP A 263 7.34 5.86 -25.27
C ASP A 263 8.50 5.52 -24.30
N ILE A 264 8.24 4.82 -23.20
CA ILE A 264 9.25 4.41 -22.21
C ILE A 264 9.68 2.96 -22.47
N VAL A 265 10.93 2.76 -22.90
CA VAL A 265 11.45 1.42 -23.22
C VAL A 265 11.80 0.60 -21.96
N PRO A 266 11.56 -0.72 -21.93
CA PRO A 266 12.06 -1.59 -20.86
C PRO A 266 13.59 -1.68 -20.92
N ILE A 267 14.28 -1.46 -19.80
CA ILE A 267 15.75 -1.44 -19.75
C ILE A 267 16.38 -2.77 -20.20
N SER A 268 15.69 -3.91 -20.01
CA SER A 268 16.18 -5.20 -20.46
C SER A 268 15.89 -5.52 -21.93
N SER A 269 15.09 -4.69 -22.62
CA SER A 269 15.05 -4.68 -24.09
C SER A 269 16.32 -4.04 -24.68
N VAL A 270 16.91 -3.09 -23.96
CA VAL A 270 18.17 -2.41 -24.28
C VAL A 270 19.39 -3.25 -23.86
N TYR A 271 19.37 -3.76 -22.63
CA TYR A 271 20.44 -4.54 -22.02
C TYR A 271 19.92 -5.92 -21.56
N PRO A 272 19.88 -6.94 -22.44
CA PRO A 272 19.30 -8.25 -22.14
C PRO A 272 19.91 -9.00 -20.95
N VAL A 273 21.12 -8.62 -20.50
CA VAL A 273 21.76 -9.12 -19.28
C VAL A 273 20.97 -8.80 -18.01
N LEU A 274 20.15 -7.73 -18.02
CA LEU A 274 19.36 -7.31 -16.86
C LEU A 274 18.09 -8.15 -16.63
N LYS A 275 17.73 -9.05 -17.55
CA LYS A 275 16.43 -9.74 -17.58
C LYS A 275 16.09 -10.55 -16.32
N ASP A 276 17.09 -11.14 -15.69
CA ASP A 276 16.93 -11.96 -14.48
C ASP A 276 16.91 -11.10 -13.20
N TYR A 277 17.28 -9.81 -13.31
CA TYR A 277 17.37 -8.87 -12.20
C TYR A 277 16.14 -7.96 -12.12
N VAL A 278 15.59 -7.54 -13.26
CA VAL A 278 14.36 -6.71 -13.36
C VAL A 278 13.10 -7.56 -13.65
N PRO A 279 11.88 -7.13 -13.26
CA PRO A 279 11.59 -5.96 -12.44
C PRO A 279 12.14 -6.08 -11.03
N TYR A 280 12.60 -4.94 -10.51
CA TYR A 280 13.05 -4.78 -9.14
C TYR A 280 12.51 -3.45 -8.63
N GLY A 281 11.34 -3.51 -7.98
CA GLY A 281 10.61 -2.33 -7.49
C GLY A 281 10.49 -2.33 -5.96
N PRO A 282 10.25 -1.16 -5.35
CA PRO A 282 9.92 -1.05 -3.94
C PRO A 282 8.48 -1.51 -3.68
N TYR A 283 8.27 -2.14 -2.52
CA TYR A 283 6.95 -2.27 -1.89
C TYR A 283 6.64 -1.08 -1.00
N PHE A 284 5.35 -0.87 -0.72
CA PHE A 284 4.84 0.14 0.21
C PHE A 284 3.71 -0.42 1.07
N GLY A 285 3.63 -0.01 2.33
CA GLY A 285 2.63 -0.53 3.25
C GLY A 285 2.51 0.24 4.56
N LEU A 286 1.47 -0.09 5.32
CA LEU A 286 1.18 0.44 6.65
C LEU A 286 1.65 -0.56 7.72
N PHE A 287 2.39 -0.07 8.70
CA PHE A 287 3.00 -0.85 9.77
C PHE A 287 2.71 -0.23 11.15
N ALA A 288 2.59 -1.07 12.17
CA ALA A 288 2.38 -0.68 13.56
C ALA A 288 3.55 -1.13 14.47
N PRO A 289 3.80 -0.47 15.61
CA PRO A 289 4.75 -0.97 16.62
C PRO A 289 4.36 -2.36 17.16
N LEU A 290 5.34 -3.21 17.48
CA LEU A 290 5.13 -4.61 17.91
C LEU A 290 4.16 -4.81 19.07
N GLU A 291 4.14 -3.91 20.04
CA GLU A 291 3.31 -4.06 21.26
C GLU A 291 1.87 -3.53 21.08
N THR A 292 1.44 -3.28 19.84
CA THR A 292 0.11 -2.71 19.55
C THR A 292 -0.96 -3.78 19.76
N PRO A 293 -2.01 -3.53 20.57
CA PRO A 293 -3.05 -4.51 20.89
C PRO A 293 -3.69 -5.20 19.68
N ASP A 294 -3.92 -6.51 19.78
CA ASP A 294 -4.45 -7.36 18.71
C ASP A 294 -5.80 -6.87 18.15
N ASP A 295 -6.64 -6.25 18.98
CA ASP A 295 -7.94 -5.69 18.58
C ASP A 295 -7.80 -4.40 17.75
N ILE A 296 -6.84 -3.54 18.10
CA ILE A 296 -6.43 -2.37 17.30
C ILE A 296 -5.79 -2.82 15.98
N ILE A 297 -4.92 -3.84 16.00
CA ILE A 297 -4.31 -4.41 14.79
C ILE A 297 -5.39 -4.99 13.87
N GLN A 298 -6.33 -5.75 14.42
CA GLN A 298 -7.42 -6.36 13.64
C GLN A 298 -8.33 -5.29 13.03
N PHE A 299 -8.72 -4.26 13.78
CA PHE A 299 -9.48 -3.13 13.27
C PHE A 299 -8.74 -2.41 12.12
N LEU A 300 -7.43 -2.18 12.27
CA LEU A 300 -6.62 -1.55 11.22
C LEU A 300 -6.50 -2.43 9.97
N LYS A 301 -6.37 -3.75 10.11
CA LYS A 301 -6.39 -4.71 8.97
C LYS A 301 -7.73 -4.68 8.24
N GLU A 302 -8.83 -4.77 8.97
CA GLU A 302 -10.20 -4.73 8.41
C GLU A 302 -10.43 -3.44 7.62
N LYS A 303 -10.06 -2.30 8.22
CA LYS A 303 -10.22 -0.97 7.59
C LYS A 303 -9.25 -0.71 6.44
N MET A 304 -8.05 -1.29 6.45
CA MET A 304 -7.17 -1.32 5.28
C MET A 304 -7.74 -2.20 4.16
N THR A 305 -8.32 -3.35 4.46
CA THR A 305 -8.96 -4.22 3.45
C THR A 305 -10.21 -3.54 2.84
N GLU A 306 -11.00 -2.83 3.63
CA GLU A 306 -12.07 -1.95 3.11
C GLU A 306 -11.50 -0.84 2.20
N ALA A 307 -10.39 -0.20 2.58
CA ALA A 307 -9.75 0.85 1.79
C ALA A 307 -9.15 0.35 0.46
N MET A 308 -8.58 -0.86 0.46
CA MET A 308 -8.03 -1.53 -0.72
C MET A 308 -9.11 -1.93 -1.75
N ALA A 309 -10.35 -2.14 -1.28
CA ALA A 309 -11.51 -2.44 -2.10
C ALA A 309 -12.27 -1.18 -2.60
N ASP A 310 -11.92 0.02 -2.14
CA ASP A 310 -12.54 1.26 -2.58
C ASP A 310 -12.14 1.58 -4.04
N PRO A 311 -13.09 1.87 -4.95
CA PRO A 311 -12.79 2.22 -6.34
C PRO A 311 -11.79 3.38 -6.48
N ARG A 312 -11.77 4.33 -5.54
CA ARG A 312 -10.82 5.46 -5.51
C ARG A 312 -9.37 4.98 -5.49
N TRP A 313 -9.08 3.84 -4.84
CA TRP A 313 -7.73 3.29 -4.78
C TRP A 313 -7.31 2.66 -6.12
N SER A 314 -8.16 1.82 -6.72
CA SER A 314 -7.85 1.20 -8.02
C SER A 314 -7.79 2.22 -9.17
N GLU A 315 -8.62 3.27 -9.13
CA GLU A 315 -8.50 4.44 -10.01
C GLU A 315 -7.17 5.19 -9.82
N TYR A 316 -6.74 5.40 -8.57
CA TYR A 316 -5.47 6.07 -8.25
C TYR A 316 -4.26 5.26 -8.74
N CYS A 317 -4.24 3.96 -8.48
CA CYS A 317 -3.21 3.04 -8.97
C CYS A 317 -3.15 3.01 -10.50
N THR A 318 -4.29 2.89 -11.17
CA THR A 318 -4.38 2.89 -12.63
C THR A 318 -3.87 4.20 -13.24
N LYS A 319 -4.25 5.35 -12.66
CA LYS A 319 -3.80 6.67 -13.11
C LYS A 319 -2.29 6.86 -13.01
N LEU A 320 -1.67 6.27 -11.99
CA LEU A 320 -0.27 6.47 -11.62
C LEU A 320 0.64 5.28 -11.93
N TYR A 321 0.14 4.27 -12.67
CA TYR A 321 0.90 3.09 -13.11
C TYR A 321 1.53 2.31 -11.95
N LEU A 322 0.80 2.23 -10.82
CA LEU A 322 1.16 1.43 -9.65
C LEU A 322 0.63 0.00 -9.80
N THR A 323 1.43 -0.98 -9.38
CA THR A 323 0.96 -2.36 -9.22
C THR A 323 0.26 -2.47 -7.88
N GLN A 324 -1.07 -2.63 -7.86
CA GLN A 324 -1.78 -2.93 -6.62
C GLN A 324 -1.41 -4.34 -6.13
N ILE A 325 -0.88 -4.42 -4.91
CA ILE A 325 -0.70 -5.68 -4.16
C ILE A 325 -1.59 -5.66 -2.94
N ASP A 326 -2.00 -6.85 -2.47
CA ASP A 326 -3.01 -7.00 -1.42
C ASP A 326 -2.51 -8.08 -0.44
N TYR A 327 -1.52 -7.72 0.38
CA TYR A 327 -0.88 -8.64 1.33
C TYR A 327 -1.05 -8.15 2.77
N ASP A 328 -1.59 -9.02 3.61
CA ASP A 328 -1.58 -8.95 5.07
C ASP A 328 -1.10 -10.29 5.64
N GLU A 329 -1.01 -10.35 6.97
CA GLU A 329 -0.74 -11.58 7.74
C GLU A 329 0.46 -12.38 7.22
N GLU A 330 0.35 -13.70 7.13
CA GLU A 330 1.40 -14.61 6.64
C GLU A 330 1.92 -14.24 5.24
N ALA A 331 1.04 -13.77 4.34
CA ALA A 331 1.43 -13.35 2.99
C ALA A 331 2.30 -12.08 3.01
N ALA A 332 2.02 -11.13 3.91
CA ALA A 332 2.88 -9.95 4.09
C ALA A 332 4.25 -10.34 4.66
N TYR A 333 4.30 -11.21 5.69
CA TYR A 333 5.57 -11.71 6.23
C TYR A 333 6.39 -12.46 5.16
N GLU A 334 5.78 -13.40 4.42
CA GLU A 334 6.44 -14.12 3.33
C GLU A 334 6.99 -13.18 2.24
N TYR A 335 6.20 -12.18 1.83
CA TYR A 335 6.62 -11.21 0.82
C TYR A 335 7.82 -10.40 1.32
N LEU A 336 7.74 -9.88 2.55
CA LEU A 336 8.80 -9.08 3.17
C LEU A 336 10.09 -9.89 3.32
N GLU A 337 10.04 -11.16 3.74
CA GLU A 337 11.22 -12.02 3.84
C GLU A 337 11.84 -12.32 2.48
N LYS A 338 11.03 -12.60 1.44
CA LYS A 338 11.52 -12.85 0.08
C LYS A 338 12.15 -11.60 -0.54
N TRP A 339 11.55 -10.43 -0.36
CA TRP A 339 12.11 -9.16 -0.83
C TRP A 339 13.42 -8.84 -0.09
N THR A 340 13.42 -9.00 1.24
CA THR A 340 14.62 -8.85 2.10
C THR A 340 15.76 -9.75 1.64
N SER A 341 15.47 -11.03 1.40
CA SER A 341 16.43 -12.01 0.90
C SER A 341 17.04 -11.58 -0.44
N LYS A 342 16.22 -11.27 -1.47
CA LYS A 342 16.72 -10.82 -2.78
C LYS A 342 17.56 -9.55 -2.68
N ALA A 343 17.09 -8.55 -1.95
CA ALA A 343 17.72 -7.23 -1.87
C ALA A 343 19.03 -7.22 -1.06
N ALA A 344 19.04 -7.87 0.11
CA ALA A 344 20.20 -7.90 1.00
C ALA A 344 21.37 -8.66 0.37
N TRP A 345 21.10 -9.79 -0.30
CA TRP A 345 22.14 -10.56 -1.00
C TRP A 345 22.65 -9.84 -2.24
N LEU A 346 21.79 -9.19 -3.04
CA LEU A 346 22.22 -8.38 -4.18
C LEU A 346 23.17 -7.24 -3.76
N LEU A 347 22.84 -6.51 -2.69
CA LEU A 347 23.70 -5.45 -2.14
C LEU A 347 25.05 -5.97 -1.62
N TYR A 348 25.06 -7.15 -1.00
CA TYR A 348 26.30 -7.74 -0.48
C TYR A 348 27.19 -8.30 -1.58
N GLU A 349 26.62 -8.98 -2.59
CA GLU A 349 27.36 -9.56 -3.72
C GLU A 349 27.87 -8.52 -4.73
N THR A 350 27.29 -7.32 -4.73
CA THR A 350 27.82 -6.12 -5.42
C THR A 350 28.83 -5.33 -4.57
N GLY A 351 29.05 -5.70 -3.30
CA GLY A 351 29.94 -5.01 -2.38
C GLY A 351 29.40 -3.66 -1.84
N ALA A 352 28.14 -3.34 -2.11
CA ALA A 352 27.48 -2.12 -1.65
C ALA A 352 27.02 -2.19 -0.18
N ALA A 353 26.66 -3.38 0.31
CA ALA A 353 26.42 -3.65 1.73
C ALA A 353 27.72 -4.11 2.43
N PRO A 354 28.16 -3.46 3.53
CA PRO A 354 29.37 -3.85 4.26
C PRO A 354 29.21 -5.10 5.13
N ASN A 355 27.99 -5.49 5.52
CA ASN A 355 27.74 -6.62 6.42
C ASN A 355 27.05 -7.79 5.68
N SER A 356 27.33 -9.04 6.07
CA SER A 356 26.74 -10.21 5.42
C SER A 356 25.25 -10.35 5.79
N PRO A 357 24.37 -10.73 4.86
CA PRO A 357 22.99 -11.12 5.18
C PRO A 357 22.94 -12.30 6.18
N GLU A 358 23.93 -13.18 6.16
CA GLU A 358 24.03 -14.33 7.07
C GLU A 358 24.17 -13.91 8.54
N ASP A 359 24.83 -12.77 8.82
CA ASP A 359 25.03 -12.25 10.18
C ASP A 359 23.69 -11.88 10.87
N PHE A 360 22.65 -11.63 10.06
CA PHE A 360 21.29 -11.31 10.51
C PHE A 360 20.30 -12.46 10.30
N GLY A 361 20.76 -13.63 9.87
CA GLY A 361 19.92 -14.80 9.57
C GLY A 361 19.13 -14.70 8.26
N ILE A 362 19.43 -13.72 7.40
CA ILE A 362 18.75 -13.53 6.11
C ILE A 362 19.23 -14.61 5.13
N LYS A 363 18.42 -15.66 4.96
CA LYS A 363 18.66 -16.75 4.01
C LYS A 363 18.92 -16.21 2.60
N LYS A 364 19.81 -16.86 1.86
CA LYS A 364 20.00 -16.62 0.43
C LYS A 364 18.74 -17.05 -0.34
N PRO A 365 18.31 -16.33 -1.41
CA PRO A 365 17.23 -16.81 -2.26
C PRO A 365 17.61 -18.12 -2.95
N GLU A 366 16.60 -18.97 -3.20
CA GLU A 366 16.71 -20.28 -3.87
C GLU A 366 16.77 -20.17 -5.40
#